data_AF-A0A932VRR0-F1
#
_entry.id   AF-A0A932VRR0-F1
#
_cell.length_a   1.000
_cell.length_b   1.000
_cell.length_c   1.000
_cell.angle_alpha   90.00
_cell.angle_beta   90.00
_cell.angle_gamma   90.00
#
_symmetry.space_group_name_H-M   'P 1'
#
loop_
_entity.id
_entity.type
_entity.pdbx_description
1 polymer ?
#
loop_
_entity_poly.entity_id
_entity_poly.type
_entity_poly.pdbx_seq_one_letter_code
_entity_poly.pdbx_strand_id
1 'polypeptide(L)'
;MIELSNVTLMGIDCLNVERLQRALDISSREIQFADVKLLTSLSTNYPRTVEIPHIGSIETFSDFCVRDLYKYVETDFVLLVQYDGFVINPGSWRSEFLKYDYVGAPWLVNQWSIDTHNFPQNSLGKLIVGNGGFSLRSKKLLEISSRFSERGAIQNLHPEDVAICVWNRELFVAEGIKFAPVVPTYKS
;
A
#
# COMPACT_ATOMS: atom_id res chain seq x y z
N MET A 1 13.95 -14.03 -14.31
CA MET A 1 13.77 -12.69 -13.72
C MET A 1 12.40 -12.20 -14.14
N ILE A 2 11.59 -11.73 -13.20
CA ILE A 2 10.25 -11.17 -13.50
C ILE A 2 10.44 -9.71 -13.87
N GLU A 3 9.88 -9.28 -15.00
CA GLU A 3 9.96 -7.88 -15.45
C GLU A 3 8.66 -7.15 -15.16
N LEU A 4 8.74 -6.09 -14.36
CA LEU A 4 7.61 -5.23 -13.98
C LEU A 4 7.88 -3.80 -14.42
N SER A 5 7.86 -3.58 -15.74
CA SER A 5 8.17 -2.30 -16.39
C SER A 5 7.16 -1.18 -16.11
N ASN A 6 6.05 -1.47 -15.44
CA ASN A 6 5.03 -0.51 -15.04
C ASN A 6 4.78 -0.47 -13.52
N VAL A 7 5.70 -1.03 -12.73
CA VAL A 7 5.61 -1.04 -11.25
C VAL A 7 6.85 -0.38 -10.65
N THR A 8 6.63 0.60 -9.78
CA THR A 8 7.66 1.14 -8.88
C THR A 8 7.67 0.34 -7.58
N LEU A 9 8.82 -0.16 -7.16
CA LEU A 9 9.01 -0.65 -5.79
C LEU A 9 9.29 0.54 -4.87
N MET A 10 8.59 0.65 -3.75
CA MET A 10 8.71 1.84 -2.88
C MET A 10 8.67 1.47 -1.41
N GLY A 11 9.50 2.13 -0.63
CA GLY A 11 9.45 2.08 0.83
C GLY A 11 9.56 3.47 1.44
N ILE A 12 9.04 3.62 2.66
CA ILE A 12 9.06 4.87 3.42
C ILE A 12 9.59 4.57 4.83
N ASP A 13 10.70 5.19 5.24
CA ASP A 13 11.21 5.08 6.62
C ASP A 13 12.05 6.31 6.99
N CYS A 14 11.60 7.07 7.99
CA CYS A 14 12.28 8.27 8.48
C CYS A 14 12.99 8.04 9.84
N LEU A 15 13.07 6.79 10.31
CA LEU A 15 13.66 6.41 11.60
C LEU A 15 14.86 5.48 11.43
N ASN A 16 14.79 4.51 10.52
CA ASN A 16 15.87 3.58 10.23
C ASN A 16 15.84 3.14 8.76
N VAL A 17 16.64 3.80 7.94
CA VAL A 17 16.69 3.55 6.49
C VAL A 17 17.43 2.26 6.11
N GLU A 18 18.33 1.75 6.96
CA GLU A 18 19.15 0.57 6.63
C GLU A 18 18.30 -0.70 6.51
N ARG A 19 17.35 -0.89 7.44
CA ARG A 19 16.42 -2.03 7.40
C ARG A 19 15.53 -1.98 6.16
N LEU A 20 15.08 -0.78 5.78
CA LEU A 20 14.24 -0.60 4.60
C LEU A 20 15.04 -0.82 3.31
N GLN A 21 16.25 -0.27 3.22
CA GLN A 21 17.15 -0.50 2.10
C GLN A 21 17.37 -2.00 1.87
N ARG A 22 17.58 -2.77 2.95
CA ARG A 22 17.73 -4.23 2.85
C ARG A 22 16.47 -4.90 2.31
N ALA A 23 15.27 -4.47 2.73
CA ALA A 23 14.01 -4.98 2.21
C ALA A 23 13.84 -4.68 0.70
N LEU A 24 14.23 -3.49 0.25
CA LEU A 24 14.23 -3.10 -1.17
C LEU A 24 15.21 -3.93 -1.99
N ASP A 25 16.41 -4.19 -1.45
CA ASP A 25 17.43 -5.00 -2.12
C ASP A 25 17.02 -6.46 -2.23
N ILE A 26 16.41 -7.03 -1.18
CA ILE A 26 15.87 -8.40 -1.23
C ILE A 26 14.75 -8.47 -2.27
N SER A 27 13.85 -7.49 -2.27
CA SER A 27 12.69 -7.49 -3.18
C SER A 27 13.07 -7.37 -4.65
N SER A 28 14.20 -6.73 -4.94
CA SER A 28 14.73 -6.54 -6.30
C SER A 28 15.61 -7.68 -6.81
N ARG A 29 15.85 -8.76 -6.04
CA ARG A 29 16.81 -9.82 -6.45
C ARG A 29 16.41 -10.58 -7.71
N GLU A 30 15.12 -10.91 -7.84
CA GLU A 30 14.60 -11.72 -8.94
C GLU A 30 13.50 -10.99 -9.73
N ILE A 31 13.25 -9.73 -9.37
CA ILE A 31 12.25 -8.85 -9.99
C ILE A 31 12.95 -7.58 -10.44
N GLN A 32 12.80 -7.27 -11.72
CA GLN A 32 13.22 -6.00 -12.30
C GLN A 32 12.02 -5.04 -12.31
N PHE A 33 12.01 -4.10 -11.37
CA PHE A 33 11.02 -3.02 -11.32
C PHE A 33 11.40 -1.90 -12.29
N ALA A 34 10.40 -1.14 -12.73
CA ALA A 34 10.61 0.05 -13.54
C ALA A 34 11.41 1.13 -12.79
N ASP A 35 11.19 1.21 -11.48
CA ASP A 35 11.90 2.11 -10.58
C ASP A 35 11.88 1.54 -9.15
N VAL A 36 12.86 1.95 -8.34
CA VAL A 36 12.95 1.58 -6.93
C VAL A 36 13.23 2.85 -6.13
N LYS A 37 12.35 3.20 -5.18
CA LYS A 37 12.47 4.44 -4.39
C LYS A 37 12.50 4.18 -2.89
N LEU A 38 13.42 4.84 -2.20
CA LEU A 38 13.48 4.91 -0.74
C LEU A 38 13.10 6.34 -0.34
N LEU A 39 11.90 6.52 0.23
CA LEU A 39 11.43 7.82 0.70
C LEU A 39 11.84 8.01 2.16
N THR A 40 12.56 9.07 2.46
CA THR A 40 12.99 9.38 3.84
C THR A 40 13.28 10.87 4.03
N SER A 41 13.23 11.33 5.27
CA SER A 41 13.75 12.64 5.68
C SER A 41 15.20 12.57 6.17
N LEU A 42 15.80 11.38 6.24
CA LEU A 42 17.17 11.20 6.71
C LEU A 42 18.15 11.39 5.55
N SER A 43 19.29 12.00 5.82
CA SER A 43 20.38 12.04 4.84
C SER A 43 20.96 10.65 4.65
N THR A 44 21.11 10.21 3.39
CA THR A 44 21.64 8.89 3.05
C THR A 44 22.53 8.98 1.81
N ASN A 45 23.39 7.98 1.62
CA ASN A 45 24.19 7.84 0.41
C ASN A 45 23.58 6.85 -0.60
N TYR A 46 22.33 6.41 -0.39
CA TYR A 46 21.69 5.47 -1.31
C TYR A 46 21.19 6.20 -2.56
N PRO A 47 21.57 5.79 -3.78
CA PRO A 47 21.21 6.50 -5.02
C PRO A 47 19.70 6.58 -5.29
N ARG A 48 18.91 5.68 -4.70
CA ARG A 48 17.46 5.60 -4.83
C ARG A 48 16.68 6.44 -3.83
N THR A 49 17.39 7.20 -2.99
CA THR A 49 16.76 8.01 -1.96
C THR A 49 16.05 9.20 -2.56
N VAL A 50 14.82 9.41 -2.10
CA VAL A 50 14.00 10.57 -2.42
C VAL A 50 13.63 11.25 -1.12
N GLU A 51 13.98 12.53 -0.99
CA GLU A 51 13.73 13.31 0.21
C GLU A 51 12.23 13.62 0.36
N ILE A 52 11.72 13.44 1.58
CA ILE A 52 10.35 13.77 1.98
C ILE A 52 10.33 14.50 3.32
N PRO A 53 9.23 15.19 3.67
CA PRO A 53 9.01 15.66 5.03
C PRO A 53 9.13 14.53 6.06
N HIS A 54 9.59 14.87 7.27
CA HIS A 54 9.74 13.88 8.33
C HIS A 54 8.41 13.22 8.70
N ILE A 55 8.41 11.88 8.76
CA ILE A 55 7.28 11.06 9.19
C ILE A 55 7.70 10.38 10.50
N GLY A 56 7.19 10.88 11.61
CA GLY A 56 7.57 10.44 12.96
C GLY A 56 6.54 9.52 13.63
N SER A 57 5.38 9.31 13.01
CA SER A 57 4.30 8.50 13.57
C SER A 57 3.56 7.69 12.50
N ILE A 58 2.78 6.70 12.93
CA ILE A 58 1.95 5.90 12.02
C ILE A 58 0.80 6.70 11.42
N GLU A 59 0.28 7.70 12.13
CA GLU A 59 -0.77 8.60 11.64
C GLU A 59 -0.22 9.51 10.53
N THR A 60 0.96 10.09 10.75
CA THR A 60 1.63 10.91 9.71
C THR A 60 2.02 10.07 8.49
N PHE A 61 2.37 8.80 8.68
CA PHE A 61 2.56 7.84 7.59
C PHE A 61 1.26 7.61 6.80
N SER A 62 0.15 7.36 7.51
CA SER A 62 -1.15 7.16 6.88
C SER A 62 -1.62 8.40 6.11
N ASP A 63 -1.47 9.59 6.70
CA ASP A 63 -1.76 10.87 6.05
C ASP A 63 -0.95 11.04 4.76
N PHE A 64 0.36 10.80 4.81
CA PHE A 64 1.24 10.88 3.64
C PHE A 64 0.82 9.87 2.56
N CYS A 65 0.50 8.64 2.95
CA CYS A 65 0.05 7.60 2.01
C CYS A 65 -1.24 7.99 1.28
N VAL A 66 -2.18 8.62 1.98
CA VAL A 66 -3.47 9.06 1.41
C VAL A 66 -3.30 10.30 0.54
N ARG A 67 -2.51 11.29 1.01
CA ARG A 67 -2.49 12.65 0.45
C ARG A 67 -1.39 12.87 -0.57
N ASP A 68 -0.21 12.30 -0.36
CA ASP A 68 1.02 12.74 -1.03
C ASP A 68 1.73 11.64 -1.80
N LEU A 69 1.50 10.36 -1.48
CA LEU A 69 2.21 9.23 -2.08
C LEU A 69 2.17 9.21 -3.61
N TYR A 70 1.03 9.60 -4.22
CA TYR A 70 0.87 9.64 -5.67
C TYR A 70 1.91 10.53 -6.37
N LYS A 71 2.39 11.58 -5.70
CA LYS A 71 3.39 12.53 -6.22
C LYS A 71 4.75 11.89 -6.44
N TYR A 72 4.99 10.72 -5.85
CA TYR A 72 6.25 10.02 -5.90
C TYR A 72 6.19 8.77 -6.81
N VAL A 73 5.05 8.51 -7.44
CA VAL A 73 4.84 7.35 -8.32
C VAL A 73 4.68 7.83 -9.77
N GLU A 74 5.62 7.46 -10.64
CA GLU A 74 5.54 7.80 -12.08
C GLU A 74 4.96 6.68 -12.94
N THR A 75 4.94 5.47 -12.40
CA THR A 75 4.45 4.26 -13.06
C THR A 75 2.96 4.05 -12.82
N ASP A 76 2.37 3.05 -13.50
CA ASP A 76 0.95 2.72 -13.33
C ASP A 76 0.64 2.20 -11.93
N PHE A 77 1.61 1.54 -11.29
CA PHE A 77 1.46 0.90 -9.98
C PHE A 77 2.67 1.13 -9.09
N VAL A 78 2.43 1.16 -7.78
CA VAL A 78 3.46 1.08 -6.76
C VAL A 78 3.27 -0.19 -5.93
N LEU A 79 4.35 -0.94 -5.73
CA LEU A 79 4.43 -1.96 -4.69
C LEU A 79 5.05 -1.31 -3.46
N LEU A 80 4.21 -0.98 -2.48
CA LEU A 80 4.64 -0.42 -1.21
C LEU A 80 5.12 -1.55 -0.29
N VAL A 81 6.32 -1.39 0.26
CA VAL A 81 6.93 -2.34 1.20
C VAL A 81 7.39 -1.63 2.47
N GLN A 82 7.41 -2.37 3.56
CA GLN A 82 7.99 -1.96 4.83
C GLN A 82 9.16 -2.88 5.18
N TYR A 83 9.92 -2.53 6.22
CA TYR A 83 11.10 -3.32 6.62
C TYR A 83 10.72 -4.74 7.09
N ASP A 84 9.49 -4.95 7.54
CA ASP A 84 8.91 -6.21 8.01
C ASP A 84 7.86 -6.80 7.04
N GLY A 85 7.55 -6.10 5.95
CA GLY A 85 6.61 -6.53 4.90
C GLY A 85 7.17 -6.27 3.51
N PHE A 86 7.84 -7.26 2.92
CA PHE A 86 8.51 -7.14 1.62
C PHE A 86 8.52 -8.48 0.84
N VAL A 87 9.02 -8.47 -0.39
CA VAL A 87 8.99 -9.65 -1.26
C VAL A 87 9.99 -10.70 -0.77
N ILE A 88 9.48 -11.88 -0.40
CA ILE A 88 10.28 -13.06 -0.03
C ILE A 88 10.13 -14.23 -1.00
N ASN A 89 9.07 -14.26 -1.81
CA ASN A 89 8.82 -15.29 -2.81
C ASN A 89 8.35 -14.65 -4.13
N PRO A 90 9.28 -14.22 -4.99
CA PRO A 90 8.99 -13.64 -6.30
C PRO A 90 8.12 -14.55 -7.18
N GLY A 91 8.25 -15.87 -7.08
CA GLY A 91 7.47 -16.86 -7.84
C GLY A 91 5.98 -16.86 -7.54
N SER A 92 5.54 -16.20 -6.45
CA SER A 92 4.11 -15.97 -6.16
C SER A 92 3.49 -14.82 -6.97
N TRP A 93 4.29 -14.04 -7.71
CA TRP A 93 3.76 -12.98 -8.55
C TRP A 93 2.81 -13.53 -9.63
N ARG A 94 1.71 -12.80 -9.87
CA ARG A 94 0.70 -13.10 -10.88
C ARG A 94 0.39 -11.82 -11.63
N SER A 95 0.44 -11.84 -12.96
CA SER A 95 0.18 -10.64 -13.77
C SER A 95 -1.25 -10.13 -13.60
N GLU A 96 -2.17 -11.00 -13.15
CA GLU A 96 -3.54 -10.65 -12.80
C GLU A 96 -3.65 -9.65 -11.64
N PHE A 97 -2.62 -9.50 -10.81
CA PHE A 97 -2.60 -8.47 -9.77
C PHE A 97 -2.75 -7.06 -10.35
N LEU A 98 -2.23 -6.83 -11.56
CA LEU A 98 -2.34 -5.55 -12.28
C LEU A 98 -3.75 -5.28 -12.83
N LYS A 99 -4.71 -6.20 -12.65
CA LYS A 99 -6.13 -5.95 -12.97
C LYS A 99 -6.88 -5.21 -11.86
N TYR A 100 -6.23 -5.02 -10.71
CA TYR A 100 -6.79 -4.41 -9.50
C TYR A 100 -5.98 -3.18 -9.10
N ASP A 101 -6.67 -2.19 -8.60
CA ASP A 101 -6.13 -0.93 -8.11
C ASP A 101 -5.58 -1.05 -6.68
N TYR A 102 -6.03 -2.05 -5.91
CA TYR A 102 -5.48 -2.36 -4.59
C TYR A 102 -5.38 -3.88 -4.41
N VAL A 103 -4.18 -4.36 -4.11
CA VAL A 103 -3.89 -5.74 -3.71
C VAL A 103 -3.10 -5.70 -2.42
N GLY A 104 -3.54 -6.46 -1.42
CA GLY A 104 -2.82 -6.61 -0.17
C GLY A 104 -3.31 -7.83 0.60
N ALA A 105 -2.78 -8.06 1.79
CA ALA A 105 -3.16 -9.23 2.58
C ALA A 105 -4.60 -9.08 3.10
N PRO A 106 -5.46 -10.12 2.97
CA PRO A 106 -6.80 -10.07 3.51
C PRO A 106 -6.79 -10.24 5.04
N TRP A 107 -7.70 -9.55 5.70
CA TRP A 107 -8.00 -9.77 7.12
C TRP A 107 -9.37 -10.43 7.29
N LEU A 108 -9.44 -11.39 8.21
CA LEU A 108 -10.73 -11.88 8.71
C LEU A 108 -11.26 -10.86 9.70
N VAL A 109 -12.37 -10.20 9.34
CA VAL A 109 -13.03 -9.25 10.23
C VAL A 109 -13.57 -10.00 11.44
N ASN A 110 -13.10 -9.60 12.61
CA ASN A 110 -13.54 -10.13 13.89
C ASN A 110 -14.07 -9.00 14.78
N GLN A 111 -14.47 -9.33 16.01
CA GLN A 111 -15.03 -8.34 16.93
C GLN A 111 -14.03 -7.22 17.27
N TRP A 112 -12.73 -7.52 17.33
CA TRP A 112 -11.70 -6.50 17.55
C TRP A 112 -11.60 -5.51 16.39
N SER A 113 -11.75 -5.96 15.14
CA SER A 113 -11.82 -5.07 13.97
C SER A 113 -12.97 -4.06 14.10
N ILE A 114 -14.12 -4.52 14.61
CA ILE A 114 -15.30 -3.67 14.81
C ILE A 114 -15.07 -2.71 15.98
N ASP A 115 -14.71 -3.23 17.14
CA ASP A 115 -14.63 -2.45 18.38
C ASP A 115 -13.48 -1.45 18.39
N THR A 116 -12.35 -1.81 17.76
CA THR A 116 -11.11 -1.01 17.81
C THR A 116 -10.93 -0.16 16.55
N HIS A 117 -11.33 -0.69 15.38
CA HIS A 117 -11.12 -0.03 14.09
C HIS A 117 -12.41 0.40 13.40
N ASN A 118 -13.55 0.36 14.11
CA ASN A 118 -14.85 0.79 13.61
C ASN A 118 -15.23 0.15 12.27
N PHE A 119 -14.90 -1.13 12.09
CA PHE A 119 -15.35 -1.86 10.92
C PHE A 119 -16.89 -1.98 10.94
N PRO A 120 -17.57 -1.93 9.80
CA PRO A 120 -19.02 -2.09 9.75
C PRO A 120 -19.48 -3.42 10.36
N GLN A 121 -20.51 -3.45 11.20
CA GLN A 121 -20.95 -4.69 11.86
C GLN A 121 -21.30 -5.81 10.86
N ASN A 122 -21.86 -5.44 9.71
CA ASN A 122 -22.21 -6.37 8.63
C ASN A 122 -20.99 -6.98 7.91
N SER A 123 -19.76 -6.59 8.30
CA SER A 123 -18.52 -7.17 7.81
C SER A 123 -17.98 -8.30 8.69
N LEU A 124 -18.54 -8.52 9.89
CA LEU A 124 -18.12 -9.59 10.79
C LEU A 124 -18.08 -10.96 10.08
N GLY A 125 -16.96 -11.67 10.21
CA GLY A 125 -16.74 -12.98 9.60
C GLY A 125 -16.40 -12.95 8.11
N LYS A 126 -16.33 -11.77 7.48
CA LYS A 126 -15.89 -11.63 6.08
C LYS A 126 -14.38 -11.44 6.00
N LEU A 127 -13.81 -11.86 4.88
CA LEU A 127 -12.46 -11.44 4.49
C LEU A 127 -12.57 -10.07 3.80
N ILE A 128 -11.66 -9.16 4.12
CA ILE A 128 -11.52 -7.88 3.42
C ILE A 128 -10.04 -7.66 3.11
N VAL A 129 -9.74 -7.23 1.89
CA VAL A 129 -8.38 -6.86 1.49
C VAL A 129 -7.93 -5.59 2.21
N GLY A 130 -6.67 -5.54 2.62
CA GLY A 130 -6.02 -4.35 3.15
C GLY A 130 -4.53 -4.63 3.34
N ASN A 131 -4.00 -4.28 4.50
CA ASN A 131 -2.59 -4.42 4.87
C ASN A 131 -1.70 -3.46 4.09
N GLY A 132 -1.65 -2.22 4.58
CA GLY A 132 -0.96 -1.13 3.94
C GLY A 132 0.55 -1.34 3.81
N GLY A 133 1.16 -2.05 4.76
CA GLY A 133 2.60 -2.26 4.86
C GLY A 133 3.22 -3.17 3.78
N PHE A 134 2.40 -3.98 3.10
CA PHE A 134 2.81 -4.70 1.90
C PHE A 134 1.64 -4.77 0.91
N SER A 135 1.59 -3.81 -0.02
CA SER A 135 0.46 -3.66 -0.92
C SER A 135 0.85 -3.15 -2.31
N LEU A 136 0.19 -3.68 -3.33
CA LEU A 136 0.21 -3.12 -4.69
C LEU A 136 -0.94 -2.12 -4.81
N ARG A 137 -0.64 -0.89 -5.20
CA ARG A 137 -1.61 0.19 -5.36
C ARG A 137 -1.46 0.81 -6.76
N SER A 138 -2.54 1.06 -7.47
CA SER A 138 -2.47 1.81 -8.72
C SER A 138 -2.25 3.30 -8.45
N LYS A 139 -1.56 4.00 -9.36
CA LYS A 139 -1.42 5.45 -9.31
C LYS A 139 -2.80 6.13 -9.32
N LYS A 140 -3.73 5.61 -10.12
CA LYS A 140 -5.14 6.04 -10.17
C LYS A 140 -5.79 6.05 -8.77
N LEU A 141 -5.62 4.98 -7.99
CA LEU A 141 -6.15 4.91 -6.63
C LEU A 141 -5.56 5.99 -5.72
N LEU A 142 -4.24 6.21 -5.80
CA LEU A 142 -3.56 7.19 -4.98
C LEU A 142 -4.00 8.63 -5.31
N GLU A 143 -4.17 8.94 -6.60
CA GLU A 143 -4.68 10.24 -7.05
C GLU A 143 -6.12 10.49 -6.58
N ILE A 144 -7.00 9.47 -6.69
CA ILE A 144 -8.38 9.55 -6.19
C ILE A 144 -8.40 9.72 -4.67
N SER A 145 -7.56 8.98 -3.96
CA SER A 145 -7.40 9.08 -2.50
C SER A 145 -7.04 10.50 -2.07
N SER A 146 -6.03 11.09 -2.72
CA SER A 146 -5.60 12.46 -2.45
C SER A 146 -6.73 13.46 -2.69
N ARG A 147 -7.39 13.37 -3.86
CA ARG A 147 -8.54 14.22 -4.22
C ARG A 147 -9.71 14.10 -3.24
N PHE A 148 -9.99 12.90 -2.74
CA PHE A 148 -11.04 12.72 -1.72
C PHE A 148 -10.66 13.36 -0.38
N SER A 149 -9.40 13.28 0.01
CA SER A 149 -8.91 13.96 1.22
C SER A 149 -9.00 15.48 1.07
N GLU A 150 -8.57 16.04 -0.06
CA GLU A 150 -8.62 17.48 -0.36
C GLU A 150 -10.06 18.03 -0.32
N ARG A 151 -11.03 17.25 -0.81
CA ARG A 151 -12.46 17.62 -0.80
C ARG A 151 -13.16 17.36 0.54
N GLY A 152 -12.47 16.78 1.52
CA GLY A 152 -13.05 16.38 2.81
C GLY A 152 -14.05 15.22 2.72
N ALA A 153 -14.02 14.45 1.61
CA ALA A 153 -14.88 13.28 1.42
C ALA A 153 -14.42 12.09 2.29
N ILE A 154 -13.14 12.05 2.64
CA ILE A 154 -12.57 11.14 3.65
C ILE A 154 -12.00 11.97 4.81
N GLN A 155 -12.50 11.74 6.02
CA GLN A 155 -12.12 12.54 7.19
C GLN A 155 -11.10 11.83 8.08
N ASN A 156 -11.28 10.54 8.31
CA ASN A 156 -10.31 9.72 9.04
C ASN A 156 -9.38 9.00 8.06
N LEU A 157 -8.09 9.25 8.19
CA LEU A 157 -7.06 8.72 7.29
C LEU A 157 -6.23 7.62 7.92
N HIS A 158 -6.36 7.37 9.23
CA HIS A 158 -5.55 6.38 9.94
C HIS A 158 -6.42 5.29 10.57
N PRO A 159 -6.10 3.99 10.35
CA PRO A 159 -5.09 3.48 9.42
C PRO A 159 -5.47 3.70 7.94
N GLU A 160 -4.50 3.92 7.05
CA GLU A 160 -4.79 4.33 5.67
C GLU A 160 -5.43 3.21 4.85
N ASP A 161 -5.01 1.98 5.08
CA ASP A 161 -5.55 0.81 4.42
C ASP A 161 -7.00 0.55 4.84
N VAL A 162 -7.34 0.76 6.11
CA VAL A 162 -8.72 0.72 6.61
C VAL A 162 -9.53 1.87 6.02
N ALA A 163 -8.98 3.09 5.99
CA ALA A 163 -9.65 4.24 5.40
C ALA A 163 -10.01 4.01 3.93
N ILE A 164 -9.09 3.44 3.14
CA ILE A 164 -9.28 3.18 1.71
C ILE A 164 -10.15 1.93 1.47
N CYS A 165 -9.84 0.80 2.12
CA CYS A 165 -10.39 -0.50 1.77
C CYS A 165 -11.69 -0.86 2.51
N VAL A 166 -11.97 -0.18 3.63
CA VAL A 166 -13.08 -0.50 4.54
C VAL A 166 -14.05 0.67 4.65
N TRP A 167 -13.66 1.78 5.29
CA TRP A 167 -14.59 2.86 5.63
C TRP A 167 -15.15 3.56 4.40
N ASN A 168 -14.30 3.79 3.40
CA ASN A 168 -14.66 4.55 2.20
C ASN A 168 -14.70 3.67 0.95
N ARG A 169 -14.71 2.34 1.09
CA ARG A 169 -14.62 1.40 -0.03
C ARG A 169 -15.60 1.72 -1.17
N GLU A 170 -16.87 1.93 -0.83
CA GLU A 170 -17.93 2.19 -1.80
C GLU A 170 -17.70 3.50 -2.57
N LEU A 171 -17.12 4.51 -1.92
CA LEU A 171 -16.76 5.78 -2.56
C LEU A 171 -15.66 5.58 -3.62
N PHE A 172 -14.65 4.76 -3.33
CA PHE A 172 -13.60 4.41 -4.29
C PHE A 172 -14.17 3.54 -5.44
N VAL A 173 -15.01 2.55 -5.12
CA VAL A 173 -15.68 1.70 -6.14
C VAL A 173 -16.53 2.53 -7.09
N ALA A 174 -17.22 3.56 -6.60
CA ALA A 174 -18.00 4.49 -7.42
C ALA A 174 -17.15 5.27 -8.45
N GLU A 175 -15.86 5.52 -8.15
CA GLU A 175 -14.87 6.10 -9.09
C GLU A 175 -14.18 5.03 -9.97
N GLY A 176 -14.71 3.81 -9.96
CA GLY A 176 -14.21 2.68 -10.75
C GLY A 176 -12.89 2.10 -10.24
N ILE A 177 -12.63 2.19 -8.93
CA ILE A 177 -11.51 1.48 -8.28
C ILE A 177 -11.88 0.01 -8.07
N LYS A 178 -10.96 -0.87 -8.43
CA LYS A 178 -11.10 -2.32 -8.31
C LYS A 178 -10.19 -2.86 -7.21
N PHE A 179 -10.77 -3.26 -6.10
CA PHE A 179 -10.06 -3.98 -5.06
C PHE A 179 -9.92 -5.47 -5.41
N ALA A 180 -8.77 -6.07 -5.11
CA ALA A 180 -8.56 -7.50 -5.33
C ALA A 180 -9.60 -8.35 -4.56
N PRO A 181 -10.13 -9.42 -5.17
CA PRO A 181 -11.02 -10.32 -4.49
C PRO A 181 -10.26 -11.10 -3.42
N VAL A 182 -10.92 -11.29 -2.28
CA VAL A 182 -10.48 -12.22 -1.25
C VAL A 182 -10.91 -13.62 -1.67
N VAL A 183 -10.16 -14.25 -2.56
CA VAL A 183 -10.47 -15.64 -2.94
C VAL A 183 -10.24 -16.50 -1.68
N PRO A 184 -11.22 -17.28 -1.21
CA PRO A 184 -10.94 -18.31 -0.24
C PRO A 184 -9.99 -19.29 -0.92
N THR A 185 -8.70 -19.23 -0.61
CA THR A 185 -7.76 -20.26 -1.03
C THR A 185 -8.23 -21.57 -0.39
N TYR A 186 -8.85 -22.39 -1.24
CA TYR A 186 -9.28 -23.79 -1.11
C TYR A 186 -9.35 -24.42 0.28
N LYS A 187 -10.54 -25.00 0.55
CA LYS A 187 -10.76 -26.12 1.47
C LYS A 187 -9.57 -27.07 1.44
N SER A 188 -8.91 -27.24 2.58
CA SER A 188 -8.13 -28.43 2.93
C SER A 188 -9.06 -29.64 3.00
#